data_AF-A0A9P0QCV9-F1
#
_entry.id   AF-A0A9P0QCV9-F1
#
_cell.length_a   1.000
_cell.length_b   1.000
_cell.length_c   1.000
_cell.angle_alpha   90.00
_cell.angle_beta   90.00
_cell.angle_gamma   90.00
#
_symmetry.space_group_name_H-M   'P 1'
#
loop_
_entity.id
_entity.type
_entity.pdbx_description
1 polymer ?
#
loop_
_entity_poly.entity_id
_entity_poly.type
_entity_poly.pdbx_seq_one_letter_code
_entity_poly.pdbx_strand_id
1 'polypeptide(L)'
;MIQFARQVLSPKNLNYISLLFVTTMRIAMKPRYRLVWILKRGWVLPESPRWLLALGRTTEVMSILESACKFNGKKLPPNLDKQLLPGANDEPVENVSVLDLFKTVQMRKGLCACF
;
A
#
# COMPACT_ATOMS: atom_id res chain seq x y z
N MET A 1 -9.03 23.58 20.24
CA MET A 1 -8.64 22.37 19.48
C MET A 1 -7.67 21.46 20.26
N ILE A 2 -6.56 21.97 20.79
CA ILE A 2 -5.52 21.15 21.46
C ILE A 2 -6.00 20.55 22.80
N GLN A 3 -6.80 21.29 23.60
CA GLN A 3 -7.35 20.79 24.87
C GLN A 3 -8.39 19.68 24.67
N PHE A 4 -9.17 19.74 23.58
CA PHE A 4 -10.15 18.71 23.23
C PHE A 4 -9.47 17.40 22.82
N ALA A 5 -8.39 17.48 22.04
CA ALA A 5 -7.57 16.32 21.68
C ALA A 5 -6.96 15.63 22.92
N ARG A 6 -6.52 16.40 23.93
CA ARG A 6 -6.00 15.87 25.21
C ARG A 6 -7.07 15.15 26.03
N GLN A 7 -8.32 15.61 25.97
CA GLN A 7 -9.45 15.00 26.66
C GLN A 7 -9.90 13.68 26.00
N VAL A 8 -9.82 13.60 24.66
CA VAL A 8 -10.14 12.40 23.87
C VAL A 8 -9.03 11.32 23.95
N LEU A 9 -7.76 11.71 24.07
CA LEU A 9 -6.61 10.80 24.22
C LEU A 9 -6.40 10.26 25.66
N SER A 10 -7.37 10.44 26.55
CA SER A 10 -7.34 9.87 27.91
C SER A 10 -7.34 8.34 27.87
N PRO A 11 -6.59 7.63 28.75
CA PRO A 11 -6.45 6.16 28.70
C PRO A 11 -7.78 5.40 28.81
N LYS A 12 -8.82 5.99 29.42
CA LYS A 12 -10.18 5.42 29.46
C LYS A 12 -10.89 5.51 28.10
N ASN A 13 -10.64 6.57 27.34
CA ASN A 13 -11.16 6.76 25.99
C ASN A 13 -10.39 5.93 24.96
N LEU A 14 -9.11 5.60 25.17
CA LEU A 14 -8.34 4.73 24.25
C LEU A 14 -8.97 3.34 24.08
N ASN A 15 -9.50 2.75 25.16
CA ASN A 15 -10.19 1.45 25.08
C ASN A 15 -11.54 1.56 24.34
N TYR A 16 -12.24 2.67 24.50
CA TYR A 16 -13.50 2.91 23.79
C TYR A 16 -13.26 3.21 22.30
N ILE A 17 -12.22 3.98 21.98
CA ILE A 17 -11.78 4.28 20.61
C ILE A 17 -11.26 3.01 19.93
N SER A 18 -10.51 2.15 20.62
CA SER A 18 -10.06 0.86 20.07
C SER A 18 -11.23 -0.09 19.84
N LEU A 19 -12.22 -0.13 20.73
CA LEU A 19 -13.44 -0.92 20.56
C LEU A 19 -14.28 -0.41 19.38
N LEU A 20 -14.47 0.91 19.26
CA LEU A 20 -15.15 1.55 18.13
C LEU A 20 -14.41 1.32 16.81
N PHE A 21 -13.07 1.35 16.82
CA PHE A 21 -12.25 1.04 15.66
C PHE A 21 -12.38 -0.44 15.24
N VAL A 22 -12.33 -1.38 16.19
CA VAL A 22 -12.45 -2.81 15.92
C VAL A 22 -13.87 -3.18 15.46
N THR A 23 -14.91 -2.59 16.06
CA THR A 23 -16.29 -2.81 15.65
C THR A 23 -16.58 -2.21 14.28
N THR A 24 -16.09 -1.00 13.98
CA THR A 24 -16.22 -0.42 12.63
C THR A 24 -15.47 -1.22 11.58
N MET A 25 -14.28 -1.76 11.89
CA MET A 25 -13.55 -2.68 11.00
C MET A 25 -14.29 -4.00 10.77
N ARG A 26 -14.91 -4.59 11.80
CA ARG A 26 -15.80 -5.76 11.63
C ARG A 26 -17.05 -5.43 10.80
N ILE A 27 -17.60 -4.22 10.99
CA ILE A 27 -18.71 -3.67 10.20
C ILE A 27 -18.25 -3.17 8.81
N ALA A 28 -16.97 -3.21 8.47
CA ALA A 28 -16.49 -2.98 7.11
C ALA A 28 -16.17 -4.29 6.37
N MET A 29 -15.94 -5.38 7.11
CA MET A 29 -15.54 -6.69 6.56
C MET A 29 -16.69 -7.65 6.19
N LYS A 30 -17.90 -7.50 6.71
CA LYS A 30 -19.06 -8.28 6.21
C LYS A 30 -19.31 -8.00 4.71
N PRO A 31 -19.74 -9.02 3.94
CA PRO A 31 -19.81 -8.97 2.48
C PRO A 31 -20.74 -7.88 1.93
N ARG A 32 -21.76 -7.48 2.69
CA ARG A 32 -22.81 -6.53 2.27
C ARG A 32 -22.30 -5.13 1.93
N TYR A 33 -21.18 -4.71 2.53
CA TYR A 33 -20.58 -3.38 2.34
C TYR A 33 -19.16 -3.45 1.79
N ARG A 34 -18.67 -4.66 1.48
CA ARG A 34 -17.35 -4.89 0.89
C ARG A 34 -17.22 -4.24 -0.49
N LEU A 35 -18.22 -4.41 -1.37
CA LEU A 35 -18.22 -3.78 -2.69
C LEU A 35 -18.23 -2.25 -2.60
N VAL A 36 -19.07 -1.70 -1.72
CA VAL A 36 -19.17 -0.24 -1.52
C VAL A 36 -17.84 0.35 -1.03
N TRP A 37 -17.13 -0.38 -0.17
CA TRP A 37 -15.79 0.00 0.28
C TRP A 37 -14.74 -0.02 -0.84
N ILE A 38 -14.77 -1.03 -1.72
CA ILE A 38 -13.84 -1.13 -2.86
C ILE A 38 -14.08 0.02 -3.84
N LEU A 39 -15.34 0.31 -4.17
CA LEU A 39 -15.71 1.39 -5.08
C LEU A 39 -15.31 2.76 -4.52
N LYS A 40 -15.49 3.00 -3.21
CA LYS A 40 -15.03 4.23 -2.56
C LYS A 40 -13.51 4.39 -2.58
N ARG A 41 -12.75 3.29 -2.42
CA ARG A 41 -11.27 3.36 -2.44
C ARG A 41 -10.73 3.82 -3.78
N GLY A 42 -11.34 3.40 -4.90
CA GLY A 42 -10.93 3.82 -6.23
C GLY A 42 -11.08 5.33 -6.49
N TRP A 43 -11.95 6.02 -5.75
CA TRP A 43 -12.10 7.48 -5.84
C TRP A 43 -11.08 8.24 -4.97
N VAL A 44 -10.68 7.65 -3.85
CA VAL A 44 -9.84 8.31 -2.84
C VAL A 44 -8.35 8.08 -3.09
N LEU A 45 -7.98 6.94 -3.64
CA LEU A 45 -6.59 6.65 -3.98
C LEU A 45 -6.35 6.84 -5.48
N PRO A 46 -5.30 7.59 -5.87
CA PRO A 46 -4.82 7.54 -7.25
C PRO A 46 -4.40 6.11 -7.62
N GLU A 47 -4.16 5.85 -8.90
CA GLU A 47 -3.59 4.57 -9.33
C GLU A 47 -2.36 4.20 -8.49
N SER A 48 -2.18 2.89 -8.25
CA SER A 48 -1.12 2.46 -7.35
C SER A 48 0.25 2.85 -7.91
N PRO A 49 1.10 3.56 -7.14
CA PRO A 49 2.43 3.98 -7.61
C PRO A 49 3.27 2.80 -8.09
N ARG A 50 3.09 1.63 -7.45
CA ARG A 50 3.77 0.38 -7.82
C ARG A 50 3.41 -0.14 -9.21
N TRP A 51 2.16 0.01 -9.62
CA TRP A 51 1.70 -0.40 -10.96
C TRP A 51 2.28 0.52 -12.03
N LEU A 52 2.25 1.83 -11.79
CA LEU A 52 2.84 2.82 -12.69
C LEU A 52 4.36 2.63 -12.84
N LEU A 53 5.05 2.19 -11.78
CA LEU A 53 6.46 1.79 -11.85
C LEU A 53 6.68 0.57 -12.75
N ALA A 54 5.84 -0.46 -12.63
CA ALA A 54 5.92 -1.65 -13.49
C ALA A 54 5.65 -1.32 -14.97
N LEU A 55 4.85 -0.28 -15.24
CA LEU A 55 4.61 0.25 -16.59
C LEU A 55 5.70 1.21 -17.09
N GLY A 56 6.72 1.51 -16.29
CA GLY A 56 7.79 2.46 -16.64
C GLY A 56 7.37 3.94 -16.65
N ARG A 57 6.19 4.27 -16.12
CA ARG A 57 5.64 5.64 -16.09
C ARG A 57 6.15 6.42 -14.88
N THR A 58 7.44 6.76 -14.88
CA THR A 58 8.11 7.38 -13.73
C THR A 58 7.62 8.81 -13.43
N THR A 59 7.18 9.57 -14.44
CA THR A 59 6.67 10.94 -14.28
C THR A 59 5.36 10.98 -13.49
N GLU A 60 4.42 10.08 -13.77
CA GLU A 60 3.16 9.92 -13.04
C GLU A 60 3.41 9.47 -11.61
N VAL A 61 4.40 8.59 -11.40
CA VAL A 61 4.78 8.15 -10.06
C VAL A 61 5.30 9.30 -9.22
N MET A 62 6.18 10.14 -9.77
CA MET A 62 6.73 11.30 -9.04
C MET A 62 5.64 12.27 -8.58
N SER A 63 4.64 12.56 -9.43
CA SER A 63 3.57 13.50 -9.08
C SER A 63 2.67 12.96 -7.95
N ILE A 64 2.39 11.66 -7.96
CA ILE A 64 1.65 10.99 -6.88
C ILE A 64 2.48 10.99 -5.59
N LEU A 65 3.78 10.72 -5.69
CA LEU A 65 4.70 10.73 -4.55
C LEU A 65 4.85 12.12 -3.94
N GLU A 66 4.93 13.17 -4.76
CA GLU A 66 4.98 14.55 -4.30
C GLU A 66 3.70 14.93 -3.54
N SER A 67 2.55 14.55 -4.08
CA SER A 67 1.25 14.76 -3.43
C SER A 67 1.16 14.01 -2.09
N ALA A 68 1.63 12.76 -2.04
CA ALA A 68 1.69 11.96 -0.82
C ALA A 68 2.68 12.54 0.21
N CYS A 69 3.81 13.06 -0.23
CA CYS A 69 4.81 13.73 0.61
C CYS A 69 4.28 15.04 1.20
N LYS A 70 3.56 15.85 0.40
CA LYS A 70 2.85 17.05 0.87
C LYS A 70 1.84 16.69 1.96
N PHE A 71 1.06 15.64 1.75
CA PHE A 71 0.07 15.18 2.72
C PHE A 71 0.70 14.66 4.01
N ASN A 72 1.84 13.96 3.90
CA ASN A 72 2.56 13.38 5.04
C ASN A 72 3.56 14.34 5.71
N GLY A 73 3.72 15.56 5.21
CA GLY A 73 4.71 16.53 5.69
C GLY A 73 6.17 16.07 5.57
N LYS A 74 6.46 15.11 4.70
CA LYS A 74 7.81 14.56 4.49
C LYS A 74 8.42 15.10 3.21
N LYS A 75 9.72 15.41 3.24
CA LYS A 75 10.46 15.83 2.03
C LYS A 75 10.79 14.62 1.16
N LEU A 76 10.64 14.78 -0.16
CA LEU A 76 11.02 13.76 -1.13
C LEU A 76 12.57 13.65 -1.19
N PRO A 77 13.15 12.45 -1.17
CA PRO A 77 14.59 12.29 -1.36
C PRO A 77 14.97 12.61 -2.82
N PRO A 78 16.06 13.37 -3.07
CA PRO A 78 16.43 13.85 -4.41
C PRO A 78 16.95 12.78 -5.37
N ASN A 79 17.21 11.55 -4.89
CA ASN A 79 17.70 10.43 -5.70
C ASN A 79 16.61 9.38 -5.99
N LEU A 80 15.34 9.72 -5.77
CA LEU A 80 14.25 8.77 -5.86
C LEU A 80 14.13 8.16 -7.27
N ASP A 81 14.39 8.94 -8.30
CA ASP A 81 14.28 8.56 -9.70
C ASP A 81 15.18 7.38 -10.06
N LYS A 82 16.38 7.33 -9.47
CA LYS A 82 17.36 6.25 -9.65
C LYS A 82 17.02 4.98 -8.86
N GLN A 83 16.25 5.14 -7.78
CA GLN A 83 15.82 4.03 -6.91
C GLN A 83 14.50 3.40 -7.36
N LEU A 84 13.67 4.17 -8.06
CA LEU A 84 12.35 3.74 -8.56
C LEU A 84 12.44 2.94 -9.85
N LEU A 85 13.50 3.13 -10.63
CA LEU A 85 13.82 2.27 -11.74
C LEU A 85 14.40 0.96 -11.17
N PRO A 86 13.69 -0.19 -11.21
CA PRO A 86 14.41 -1.46 -11.24
C PRO A 86 15.41 -1.35 -12.38
N GLY A 87 16.68 -1.66 -12.11
CA GLY A 87 17.81 -1.20 -12.91
C GLY A 87 17.54 -1.33 -14.40
N ALA A 88 17.92 -0.31 -15.18
CA ALA A 88 18.01 -0.36 -16.64
C ALA A 88 18.99 -1.44 -17.18
N ASN A 89 19.32 -2.44 -16.36
CA ASN A 89 20.17 -3.59 -16.61
C ASN A 89 19.38 -4.91 -16.58
N ASP A 90 18.05 -4.87 -16.53
CA ASP A 90 17.25 -6.07 -16.72
C ASP A 90 17.34 -6.46 -18.21
N GLU A 91 18.33 -7.28 -18.51
CA GLU A 91 18.40 -8.16 -19.67
C GLU A 91 16.98 -8.67 -20.00
N PRO A 92 16.61 -8.80 -21.29
CA PRO A 92 15.24 -9.13 -21.69
C PRO A 92 14.76 -10.32 -20.87
N VAL A 93 13.72 -10.08 -20.06
CA VAL A 93 13.14 -11.09 -19.17
C VAL A 93 12.76 -12.27 -20.06
N GLU A 94 13.57 -13.32 -19.98
CA GLU A 94 13.34 -14.57 -20.69
C GLU A 94 11.93 -15.06 -20.34
N ASN A 95 11.25 -15.79 -21.23
CA ASN A 95 9.85 -16.17 -21.00
C ASN A 95 9.72 -17.09 -19.77
N VAL A 96 9.62 -16.50 -18.57
CA VAL A 96 9.51 -17.22 -17.30
C VAL A 96 8.07 -17.70 -17.17
N SER A 97 7.89 -19.02 -17.18
CA SER A 97 6.59 -19.63 -16.95
C SER A 97 6.28 -19.69 -15.45
N VAL A 98 5.01 -19.61 -15.08
CA VAL A 98 4.53 -19.86 -13.70
C VAL A 98 4.96 -21.23 -13.15
N LEU A 99 5.24 -22.21 -14.02
CA LEU A 99 5.78 -23.50 -13.61
C LEU A 99 7.23 -23.42 -13.10
N ASP A 100 7.96 -22.38 -13.49
CA ASP A 100 9.35 -22.17 -13.10
C ASP A 100 9.51 -21.77 -11.62
N LEU A 101 8.46 -21.19 -11.03
CA LEU A 101 8.37 -20.93 -9.59
C LEU A 101 8.49 -22.22 -8.76
N PHE A 102 8.02 -23.35 -9.29
CA PHE A 102 8.09 -24.64 -8.62
C PHE A 102 9.44 -25.33 -8.79
N LYS A 103 10.21 -24.96 -9.83
CA LYS A 103 11.53 -25.55 -10.09
C LYS A 103 12.55 -25.14 -9.04
N THR A 104 12.49 -23.89 -8.57
CA THR A 104 13.47 -23.38 -7.58
C THR A 104 13.07 -23.73 -6.15
N VAL A 105 13.93 -24.45 -5.44
CA VAL A 105 13.69 -24.94 -4.06
C VAL A 105 13.40 -23.79 -3.08
N GLN A 106 14.07 -22.65 -3.24
CA GLN A 106 13.88 -21.47 -2.39
C GLN A 106 12.47 -20.86 -2.54
N MET A 107 11.98 -20.76 -3.78
CA MET A 107 10.64 -20.22 -4.07
C MET A 107 9.53 -21.17 -3.61
N ARG A 108 9.75 -22.49 -3.76
CA ARG A 108 8.81 -23.51 -3.28
C ARG A 108 8.60 -23.46 -1.77
N LYS A 109 9.66 -23.26 -0.99
CA LYS A 109 9.56 -23.14 0.48
C LYS A 109 8.69 -21.95 0.89
N GLY A 110 8.85 -20.81 0.22
CA GLY A 110 8.02 -19.62 0.46
C GLY A 110 6.55 -19.83 0.09
N LEU A 111 6.29 -20.53 -1.03
CA LEU A 111 4.93 -20.84 -1.48
C LEU A 111 4.22 -21.86 -0.56
N CYS A 112 4.92 -22.93 -0.16
CA CYS A 112 4.37 -23.98 0.70
C CYS A 112 4.25 -23.57 2.17
N ALA A 113 5.01 -22.57 2.64
CA ALA A 113 4.93 -22.08 4.02
C ALA A 113 3.66 -21.25 4.31
N CYS A 114 2.86 -20.93 3.29
CA CYS A 114 1.62 -20.16 3.43
C CYS A 114 0.35 -21.03 3.41
N PHE A 115 0.47 -22.36 3.40
CA PHE A 115 -0.65 -23.30 3.49
C PHE A 115 -0.52 -24.21 4.71
#